data_AF-Q8ETQ0-F1
#
_entry.id   AF-Q8ETQ0-F1
#
_cell.length_a   1.000
_cell.length_b   1.000
_cell.length_c   1.000
_cell.angle_alpha   90.00
_cell.angle_beta   90.00
_cell.angle_gamma   90.00
#
_symmetry.space_group_name_H-M   'P 1'
#
loop_
_entity.id
_entity.type
_entity.pdbx_description
1 polymer ?
#
loop_
_entity_poly.entity_id
_entity_poly.type
_entity_poly.pdbx_seq_one_letter_code
_entity_poly.pdbx_strand_id
1 'polypeptide(L)' 'MRLKDILIREDQLPYSTKEEDKPFIIVYSNGKTKMSYLPDHGETKIITHQGQVKRVRFDEGEEFK' A
#
# COMPACT_ATOMS: atom_id res chain seq x y z
N MET A 1 4.86 5.94 -7.31
CA MET A 1 5.45 5.31 -6.09
C MET A 1 5.69 3.80 -6.26
N ARG A 2 6.48 3.14 -5.39
CA ARG A 2 6.76 1.68 -5.44
C ARG A 2 6.38 0.98 -4.14
N LEU A 3 5.76 -0.20 -4.26
CA LEU A 3 5.50 -1.08 -3.12
C LEU A 3 6.82 -1.60 -2.54
N LYS A 4 6.95 -1.53 -1.22
CA LYS A 4 8.02 -2.17 -0.45
C LYS A 4 7.47 -3.42 0.22
N ASP A 5 8.23 -4.51 0.17
CA ASP A 5 7.94 -5.68 1.00
C ASP A 5 8.23 -5.32 2.46
N ILE A 6 7.27 -5.59 3.32
CA ILE A 6 7.44 -5.43 4.77
C ILE A 6 7.20 -6.78 5.44
N LEU A 7 8.09 -7.13 6.36
CA LEU A 7 7.92 -8.32 7.18
C LEU A 7 7.02 -7.96 8.36
N ILE A 8 5.71 -8.13 8.21
CA ILE A 8 4.82 -8.14 9.37
C ILE A 8 4.81 -9.57 9.89
N ARG A 9 5.48 -9.79 11.02
CA ARG A 9 5.35 -11.04 11.77
C ARG A 9 4.03 -11.01 12.53
N GLU A 10 3.38 -12.17 12.71
CA GLU A 10 2.06 -12.27 13.36
C GLU A 10 2.06 -11.72 14.80
N ASP A 11 3.21 -11.72 15.47
CA ASP A 11 3.45 -11.17 16.80
C ASP A 11 3.69 -9.64 16.83
N GLN A 12 3.85 -9.01 15.67
CA GLN A 12 4.06 -7.56 15.53
C GLN A 12 2.81 -6.78 15.12
N LEU A 13 1.64 -7.41 15.18
CA LEU A 13 0.37 -6.68 15.14
C LEU A 13 0.07 -6.14 16.55
N PRO A 14 -0.10 -4.82 16.71
CA PRO A 14 -0.29 -3.83 15.65
C PRO A 14 1.02 -3.22 15.08
N TYR A 15 1.09 -3.09 13.75
CA TYR A 15 2.12 -2.28 13.07
C TYR A 15 2.10 -0.87 13.68
N SER A 16 3.22 -0.43 14.25
CA SER A 16 3.30 0.89 14.85
C SER A 16 3.27 1.97 13.76
N THR A 17 2.19 2.75 13.72
CA THR A 17 2.02 3.86 12.76
C THR A 17 2.74 5.14 13.19
N LYS A 18 3.52 5.12 14.29
CA LYS A 18 4.14 6.32 14.88
C LYS A 18 5.23 6.95 14.01
N GLU A 19 5.82 6.18 13.11
CA GLU A 19 6.93 6.63 12.26
C GLU A 19 6.46 7.11 10.87
N GLU A 20 5.16 7.00 10.59
CA GLU A 20 4.60 7.31 9.28
C GLU A 20 4.00 8.73 9.27
N ASP A 21 4.60 9.62 8.49
CA ASP A 21 4.22 11.04 8.40
C ASP A 21 3.32 11.36 7.18
N LYS A 22 3.11 10.37 6.30
CA LYS A 22 2.32 10.49 5.07
C LYS A 22 1.23 9.42 4.99
N PRO A 23 0.11 9.68 4.30
CA PRO A 23 -0.88 8.65 4.05
C PRO A 23 -0.27 7.44 3.34
N PHE A 24 -0.55 6.24 3.85
CA PHE A 24 -0.02 5.00 3.31
C PHE A 24 -1.06 3.89 3.34
N ILE A 25 -0.78 2.83 2.58
CA ILE A 25 -1.55 1.60 2.58
C ILE A 25 -0.63 0.42 2.90
N ILE A 26 -1.18 -0.54 3.64
CA ILE A 26 -0.60 -1.86 3.83
C ILE A 26 -1.55 -2.86 3.18
N VAL A 27 -0.99 -3.73 2.35
CA VAL A 27 -1.73 -4.75 1.62
C VAL A 27 -1.17 -6.12 2.01
N TYR A 28 -2.02 -6.93 2.64
CA TYR A 28 -1.74 -8.33 2.93
C TYR A 28 -2.44 -9.22 1.90
N SER A 29 -1.71 -10.12 1.25
CA SER A 29 -2.29 -11.13 0.38
C SER A 29 -1.38 -12.35 0.25
N ASN A 30 -1.93 -13.54 0.49
CA ASN A 30 -1.24 -14.82 0.34
C ASN A 30 0.09 -14.90 1.12
N GLY A 31 0.08 -14.53 2.41
CA GLY A 31 1.25 -14.55 3.27
C GLY A 31 2.30 -13.47 2.98
N LYS A 32 2.03 -12.54 2.04
CA LYS A 32 2.91 -11.43 1.72
C LYS A 32 2.26 -10.12 2.14
N THR A 33 3.06 -9.27 2.76
CA THR A 33 2.65 -7.91 3.10
C THR A 33 3.50 -6.92 2.31
N LYS A 34 2.81 -5.98 1.66
CA LYS A 34 3.45 -4.85 1.00
C LYS A 34 2.91 -3.54 1.54
N MET A 35 3.76 -2.53 1.58
CA MET A 35 3.39 -1.18 1.98
C MET A 35 3.76 -0.18 0.88
N SER A 36 2.96 0.87 0.72
CA SER A 36 3.32 2.04 -0.08
C SER A 36 2.63 3.27 0.48
N TYR A 37 3.28 4.43 0.34
CA TYR A 37 2.61 5.72 0.51
C TYR A 37 1.62 5.95 -0.65
N LEU A 38 0.56 6.70 -0.36
CA LEU A 38 -0.41 7.18 -1.33
C LEU A 38 0.11 8.43 -2.03
N PRO A 39 -0.14 8.59 -3.34
CA PRO A 39 0.30 9.78 -4.06
C PRO A 39 -0.41 11.03 -3.52
N ASP A 40 0.25 12.18 -3.59
CA ASP A 40 -0.32 13.46 -3.14
C ASP A 40 -1.57 13.82 -3.96
N HIS A 41 -1.55 13.51 -5.27
CA HIS A 41 -2.67 13.63 -6.19
C HIS A 41 -2.72 12.41 -7.12
N GLY A 42 -3.91 11.82 -7.29
CA GLY A 42 -4.12 10.69 -8.18
C GLY A 42 -4.96 9.56 -7.57
N GLU A 43 -4.95 8.41 -8.23
CA GLU A 43 -5.71 7.24 -7.83
C GLU A 43 -4.78 6.07 -7.47
N THR A 44 -5.11 5.37 -6.39
CA THR A 44 -4.46 4.09 -6.07
C THR A 44 -5.47 2.96 -6.23
N LYS A 45 -5.22 2.05 -7.19
CA LYS A 45 -6.11 0.94 -7.53
C LYS A 45 -5.52 -0.40 -7.08
N ILE A 46 -6.22 -1.09 -6.20
CA ILE A 46 -5.91 -2.48 -5.82
C ILE A 46 -6.61 -3.40 -6.81
N ILE A 47 -5.84 -4.11 -7.63
CA ILE A 47 -6.37 -5.04 -8.62
C ILE A 47 -6.29 -6.45 -8.05
N THR A 48 -7.45 -7.07 -7.89
CA THR A 48 -7.60 -8.44 -7.40
C THR A 48 -7.94 -9.41 -8.52
N HIS A 49 -7.59 -10.68 -8.33
CA HIS A 49 -8.01 -11.79 -9.19
C HIS A 49 -8.04 -13.06 -8.34
N GLN A 50 -9.17 -13.78 -8.35
CA GLN A 50 -9.37 -15.02 -7.58
C GLN A 50 -9.07 -14.85 -6.08
N GLY A 51 -9.61 -13.80 -5.45
CA GLY A 51 -9.45 -13.55 -4.01
C GLY A 51 -8.04 -13.09 -3.58
N GLN A 52 -7.12 -12.88 -4.52
CA GLN A 52 -5.75 -12.43 -4.24
C GLN A 52 -5.50 -11.06 -4.84
N VAL A 53 -4.66 -10.27 -4.18
CA VAL A 53 -4.12 -9.05 -4.76
C VAL A 53 -3.07 -9.43 -5.79
N LYS A 54 -3.26 -9.01 -7.05
CA LYS A 54 -2.29 -9.23 -8.12
C LYS A 54 -1.34 -8.06 -8.29
N ARG A 55 -1.83 -6.83 -8.15
CA ARG A 55 -1.04 -5.60 -8.30
C ARG A 55 -1.73 -4.42 -7.64
N VAL A 56 -0.93 -3.45 -7.23
CA VAL A 56 -1.39 -2.10 -6.88
C VAL A 56 -0.90 -1.17 -7.99
N ARG A 57 -1.81 -0.40 -8.58
CA ARG A 57 -1.48 0.65 -9.55
C ARG A 57 -1.60 2.01 -8.89
N PHE A 58 -0.67 2.89 -9.24
CA PHE A 58 -0.66 4.29 -8.85
C PHE A 58 -0.79 5.10 -10.13
N ASP A 59 -1.95 5.72 -10.31
CA ASP A 59 -2.22 6.62 -11.42
C ASP A 59 -2.08 8.05 -10.84
N GLU A 60 -0.85 8.57 -10.86
CA GLU A 60 -0.54 9.92 -10.37
C GLU A 60 -1.13 10.95 -11.34
N GLY A 61 -1.81 11.96 -10.79
CA GLY A 61 -2.42 13.05 -11.56
C GLY A 61 -1.89 14.40 -11.10
N GLU A 62 -2.09 15.43 -11.91
CA GLU A 62 -1.79 16.81 -11.53
C GLU A 62 -3.11 17.56 -11.33
N GLU A 63 -3.19 18.34 -10.25
CA GLU A 63 -4.29 19.29 -10.09
C GLU A 63 -3.98 20.51 -10.97
N PHE A 64 -4.68 20.64 -12.10
CA PHE A 64 -4.63 21.85 -12.92
C PHE A 64 -5.37 22.97 -12.16
N LYS A 65 -4.64 23.99 -11.71
CA LYS A 65 -5.19 25.18 -11.05
C LYS A 65 -5.39 26.34 -12.01
#